data_AF-A0A1Z5K9M6-F1
#
_entry.id   AF-A0A1Z5K9M6-F1
#
_cell.length_a   1.000
_cell.length_b   1.000
_cell.length_c   1.000
_cell.angle_alpha   90.00
_cell.angle_beta   90.00
_cell.angle_gamma   90.00
#
_symmetry.space_group_name_H-M   'P 1'
#
loop_
_entity.id
_entity.type
_entity.pdbx_description
1 polymer ?
#
loop_
_entity_poly.entity_id
_entity_poly.type
_entity_poly.pdbx_seq_one_letter_code
_entity_poly.pdbx_strand_id
1 'polypeptide(L)'
;MLLLRNLCIATYLCGLVNAFVTPNAATRVTRQVTILNAASRRRVLEQSSACLLGLLPQASSASSSLSDSLQAIQQARKQMEIIPHLIKEEKWDSVRAILITPPLADCWAKTSRPLLKNYADQVGDSGGDELAAIELKEDLISHLRYLDMAVYNNVFNPINTMGENGATKALIKSYYEDPINEYKASIEALDSLIKLADPS
;
A
#
# COMPACT_ATOMS: atom_id res chain seq x y z
N MET A 1 61.38 8.36 -10.75
CA MET A 1 61.73 8.20 -9.33
C MET A 1 61.38 9.49 -8.61
N LEU A 2 60.85 9.41 -7.37
CA LEU A 2 60.12 10.44 -6.59
C LEU A 2 58.61 10.41 -6.91
N LEU A 3 57.67 10.18 -5.98
CA LEU A 3 57.64 10.41 -4.53
C LEU A 3 56.79 9.37 -3.79
N LEU A 4 57.33 8.91 -2.65
CA LEU A 4 56.61 8.29 -1.54
C LEU A 4 55.73 9.32 -0.81
N ARG A 5 54.50 8.94 -0.48
CA ARG A 5 53.75 9.27 0.76
C ARG A 5 52.82 8.07 1.03
N ASN A 6 53.08 7.17 1.99
CA ASN A 6 52.82 7.27 3.45
C ASN A 6 51.44 7.87 3.76
N LEU A 7 50.56 7.35 4.61
CA LEU A 7 50.47 6.18 5.50
C LEU A 7 49.08 6.33 6.20
N CYS A 8 48.62 5.32 6.97
CA CYS A 8 47.65 5.43 8.09
C CYS A 8 46.14 5.50 7.69
N ILE A 9 45.13 4.80 8.27
CA ILE A 9 44.87 4.16 9.59
C ILE A 9 43.77 3.09 9.34
N ALA A 10 44.00 1.80 9.58
CA ALA A 10 43.69 1.01 10.79
C ALA A 10 42.21 0.97 11.26
N THR A 11 41.57 -0.18 11.00
CA THR A 11 40.74 -1.00 11.91
C THR A 11 40.06 -0.34 13.12
N TYR A 12 38.72 -0.43 13.19
CA TYR A 12 38.02 -0.58 14.48
C TYR A 12 36.81 -1.53 14.33
N LEU A 13 36.96 -2.70 14.96
CA LEU A 13 35.96 -3.73 15.22
C LEU A 13 36.11 -4.01 16.72
N CYS A 14 35.20 -3.52 17.58
CA CYS A 14 34.89 -4.10 18.90
C CYS A 14 33.86 -3.25 19.65
N GLY A 15 32.89 -3.88 20.32
CA GLY A 15 32.09 -3.20 21.34
C GLY A 15 30.71 -3.80 21.62
N LEU A 16 30.67 -5.06 22.07
CA LEU A 16 29.53 -5.66 22.78
C LEU A 16 29.47 -5.11 24.23
N VAL A 17 28.31 -5.35 24.87
CA VAL A 17 28.09 -5.55 26.34
C VAL A 17 27.38 -4.41 27.14
N ASN A 18 26.11 -4.71 27.46
CA ASN A 18 25.30 -4.48 28.68
C ASN A 18 25.12 -3.07 29.30
N ALA A 19 23.85 -2.73 29.60
CA ALA A 19 23.35 -2.75 30.98
C ALA A 19 21.83 -2.51 31.07
N PHE A 20 21.14 -3.49 31.65
CA PHE A 20 19.87 -3.37 32.38
C PHE A 20 20.10 -2.52 33.66
N VAL A 21 19.20 -1.59 34.02
CA VAL A 21 18.78 -1.23 35.40
C VAL A 21 17.60 -0.21 35.32
N THR A 22 16.47 -0.56 35.92
CA THR A 22 15.32 0.32 36.29
C THR A 22 15.46 0.78 37.76
N PRO A 23 14.46 1.36 38.43
CA PRO A 23 13.66 2.56 38.21
C PRO A 23 13.91 3.60 39.35
N ASN A 24 13.29 4.80 39.31
CA ASN A 24 13.06 5.56 40.55
C ASN A 24 11.78 6.38 40.49
N ALA A 25 10.93 6.13 41.50
CA ALA A 25 9.75 6.89 41.87
C ALA A 25 10.07 7.73 43.11
N ALA A 26 9.65 9.00 43.14
CA ALA A 26 9.36 9.79 44.35
C ALA A 26 8.64 11.10 43.92
N THR A 27 7.32 11.23 44.05
CA THR A 27 6.53 11.71 45.21
C THR A 27 6.59 13.21 45.51
N ARG A 28 5.67 13.97 44.88
CA ARG A 28 4.60 14.85 45.44
C ARG A 28 4.89 15.78 46.64
N VAL A 29 4.72 17.11 46.46
CA VAL A 29 4.02 18.09 47.35
C VAL A 29 3.64 19.34 46.52
N THR A 30 2.40 19.51 46.06
CA THR A 30 1.30 20.38 46.56
C THR A 30 1.64 21.86 46.89
N ARG A 31 1.14 22.80 46.07
CA ARG A 31 0.64 24.11 46.57
C ARG A 31 -0.42 24.68 45.63
N GLN A 32 -1.69 24.57 46.05
CA GLN A 32 -2.79 25.40 45.57
C GLN A 32 -2.70 26.77 46.25
N VAL A 33 -2.81 27.87 45.50
CA VAL A 33 -3.50 29.09 45.96
C VAL A 33 -4.24 29.70 44.77
N THR A 34 -5.55 29.72 44.93
CA THR A 34 -6.61 30.39 44.18
C THR A 34 -6.42 31.91 44.16
N ILE A 35 -6.62 32.58 43.01
CA ILE A 35 -7.35 33.86 42.96
C ILE A 35 -8.24 33.86 41.71
N LEU A 36 -9.54 34.00 42.00
CA LEU A 36 -10.63 34.26 41.09
C LEU A 36 -10.62 35.72 40.60
N ASN A 37 -11.29 35.93 39.47
CA ASN A 37 -12.09 37.10 39.13
C ASN A 37 -11.40 38.24 38.34
N ALA A 38 -11.65 38.23 37.03
CA ALA A 38 -11.95 39.45 36.27
C ALA A 38 -13.09 39.13 35.29
N ALA A 39 -14.30 39.38 35.76
CA ALA A 39 -15.51 39.38 34.95
C ALA A 39 -15.56 40.58 33.99
N SER A 40 -16.34 40.39 32.92
CA SER A 40 -17.26 41.38 32.36
C SER A 40 -16.76 42.33 31.27
N ARG A 41 -17.31 42.10 30.06
CA ARG A 41 -17.98 43.00 29.09
C ARG A 41 -17.73 42.41 27.68
N ARG A 42 -18.66 42.06 26.79
CA ARG A 42 -20.13 42.13 26.59
C ARG A 42 -20.40 41.06 25.49
N ARG A 43 -21.42 40.20 25.58
CA ARG A 43 -22.79 40.39 25.05
C ARG A 43 -22.81 40.93 23.61
N VAL A 44 -23.58 40.47 22.63
CA VAL A 44 -24.78 39.63 22.53
C VAL A 44 -25.07 39.54 21.02
N LEU A 45 -25.46 38.37 20.51
CA LEU A 45 -26.61 38.21 19.59
C LEU A 45 -26.77 36.71 19.28
N GLU A 46 -27.59 36.07 20.11
CA GLU A 46 -28.47 35.01 19.64
C GLU A 46 -29.48 35.61 18.64
N GLN A 47 -29.77 34.89 17.57
CA GLN A 47 -31.12 34.73 17.01
C GLN A 47 -31.06 33.65 15.92
N SER A 48 -31.49 32.43 16.25
CA SER A 48 -32.82 31.91 15.91
C SER A 48 -32.99 31.57 14.42
N SER A 49 -32.90 30.28 14.09
CA SER A 49 -33.70 29.68 13.03
C SER A 49 -33.89 28.19 13.28
N ALA A 50 -35.17 27.85 13.44
CA ALA A 50 -35.70 26.50 13.51
C ALA A 50 -35.71 25.83 12.13
N CYS A 51 -36.07 24.55 12.13
CA CYS A 51 -36.41 23.70 10.98
C CYS A 51 -35.23 23.27 10.09
N LEU A 52 -34.79 22.02 10.26
CA LEU A 52 -35.30 20.92 9.44
C LEU A 52 -34.71 19.61 9.99
N LEU A 53 -35.60 18.71 10.43
CA LEU A 53 -35.36 17.28 10.50
C LEU A 53 -35.10 16.81 9.06
N GLY A 54 -33.87 17.03 8.59
CA GLY A 54 -33.39 16.48 7.34
C GLY A 54 -33.20 14.98 7.55
N LEU A 55 -34.09 14.19 6.92
CA LEU A 55 -33.84 12.80 6.57
C LEU A 55 -32.35 12.63 6.24
N LEU A 56 -31.62 11.93 7.09
CA LEU A 56 -30.34 11.38 6.68
C LEU A 56 -30.65 10.45 5.50
N PRO A 57 -30.00 10.62 4.33
CA PRO A 57 -30.03 9.59 3.31
C PRO A 57 -29.42 8.36 3.96
N GLN A 58 -30.26 7.37 4.23
CA GLN A 58 -29.79 6.03 4.54
C GLN A 58 -29.03 5.61 3.29
N ALA A 59 -27.70 5.68 3.36
CA ALA A 59 -26.83 5.17 2.33
C ALA A 59 -27.05 3.66 2.31
N SER A 60 -28.02 3.23 1.49
CA SER A 60 -28.13 1.85 1.07
C SER A 60 -26.81 1.52 0.41
N SER A 61 -25.95 0.78 1.12
CA SER A 61 -24.90 0.01 0.48
C SER A 61 -25.61 -0.93 -0.48
N ALA A 62 -25.75 -0.51 -1.74
CA ALA A 62 -26.18 -1.39 -2.79
C ALA A 62 -25.20 -2.55 -2.78
N SER A 63 -25.66 -3.74 -2.38
CA SER A 63 -24.87 -4.95 -2.50
C SER A 63 -24.59 -5.12 -3.99
N SER A 64 -23.35 -4.89 -4.42
CA SER A 64 -22.95 -5.12 -5.80
C SER A 64 -23.23 -6.57 -6.14
N SER A 65 -23.71 -6.85 -7.35
CA SER A 65 -23.94 -8.23 -7.79
C SER A 65 -22.60 -8.93 -8.13
N LEU A 66 -22.59 -10.26 -8.21
CA LEU A 66 -21.42 -11.01 -8.68
C LEU A 66 -20.95 -10.53 -10.06
N SER A 67 -21.88 -10.24 -10.97
CA SER A 67 -21.57 -9.70 -12.29
C SER A 67 -20.89 -8.33 -12.23
N ASP A 68 -21.27 -7.46 -11.30
CA ASP A 68 -20.62 -6.15 -11.13
C ASP A 68 -19.18 -6.32 -10.64
N SER A 69 -18.98 -7.20 -9.66
CA SER A 69 -17.65 -7.53 -9.12
C SER A 69 -16.76 -8.14 -10.20
N LEU A 70 -17.28 -9.09 -10.99
CA LEU A 70 -16.57 -9.71 -12.09
C LEU A 70 -16.19 -8.69 -13.17
N GLN A 71 -17.11 -7.79 -13.54
CA GLN A 71 -16.85 -6.73 -14.50
C GLN A 71 -15.71 -5.81 -14.02
N ALA A 72 -15.70 -5.44 -12.73
CA ALA A 72 -14.63 -4.63 -12.15
C ALA A 72 -13.27 -5.35 -12.20
N ILE A 73 -13.24 -6.66 -11.88
CA ILE A 73 -12.01 -7.48 -11.97
C ILE A 73 -11.52 -7.59 -13.42
N GLN A 74 -12.42 -7.80 -14.38
CA GLN A 74 -12.08 -7.83 -15.81
C GLN A 74 -11.52 -6.48 -16.30
N GLN A 75 -12.07 -5.37 -15.84
CA GLN A 75 -11.55 -4.03 -16.15
C GLN A 75 -10.18 -3.81 -15.50
N ALA A 76 -9.98 -4.22 -14.25
CA ALA A 76 -8.67 -4.16 -13.58
C ALA A 76 -7.62 -4.98 -14.35
N ARG A 77 -8.00 -6.15 -14.85
CA ARG A 77 -7.15 -6.99 -15.68
C ARG A 77 -6.76 -6.33 -17.01
N LYS A 78 -7.70 -5.68 -17.70
CA LYS A 78 -7.42 -4.92 -18.94
C LYS A 78 -6.51 -3.73 -18.68
N GLN A 79 -6.70 -3.04 -17.55
CA GLN A 79 -5.88 -1.89 -17.16
C GLN A 79 -4.39 -2.26 -17.02
N MET A 80 -4.08 -3.51 -16.66
CA MET A 80 -2.69 -3.97 -16.54
C MET A 80 -2.00 -4.25 -17.89
N GLU A 81 -2.71 -4.34 -19.01
CA GLU A 81 -2.14 -4.73 -20.32
C GLU A 81 -1.03 -3.77 -20.82
N ILE A 82 -1.07 -2.51 -20.41
CA ILE A 82 -0.07 -1.50 -20.79
C ILE A 82 1.21 -1.57 -19.95
N ILE A 83 1.20 -2.23 -18.79
CA ILE A 83 2.32 -2.24 -17.83
C ILE A 83 3.61 -2.81 -18.45
N PRO A 84 3.63 -3.92 -19.21
CA PRO A 84 4.86 -4.44 -19.80
C PRO A 84 5.56 -3.43 -20.71
N HIS A 85 4.79 -2.63 -21.44
CA HIS A 85 5.32 -1.56 -22.28
C HIS A 85 5.98 -0.47 -21.44
N LEU A 86 5.33 -0.04 -20.36
CA LEU A 86 5.86 0.99 -19.46
C LEU A 86 7.10 0.52 -18.70
N ILE A 87 7.16 -0.74 -18.27
CA ILE A 87 8.35 -1.34 -17.64
C ILE A 87 9.53 -1.32 -18.63
N LYS A 88 9.28 -1.70 -19.89
CA LYS A 88 10.32 -1.68 -20.94
C LYS A 88 10.84 -0.27 -21.22
N GLU A 89 10.00 0.74 -21.10
CA GLU A 89 10.38 2.16 -21.25
C GLU A 89 10.89 2.79 -19.95
N GLU A 90 11.04 2.01 -18.88
CA GLU A 90 11.45 2.47 -17.55
C GLU A 90 10.58 3.61 -16.98
N LYS A 91 9.30 3.66 -17.37
CA LYS A 91 8.31 4.66 -16.91
C LYS A 91 7.68 4.24 -15.58
N TRP A 92 8.49 4.14 -14.54
CA TRP A 92 8.10 3.58 -13.24
C TRP A 92 6.92 4.32 -12.59
N ASP A 93 6.92 5.66 -12.60
CA ASP A 93 5.81 6.45 -12.04
C ASP A 93 4.48 6.22 -12.78
N SER A 94 4.53 5.99 -14.10
CA SER A 94 3.33 5.66 -14.88
C SER A 94 2.77 4.30 -14.51
N VAL A 95 3.62 3.31 -14.22
CA VAL A 95 3.18 2.00 -13.71
C VAL A 95 2.51 2.19 -12.34
N ARG A 96 3.10 2.95 -11.42
CA ARG A 96 2.49 3.19 -10.11
C ARG A 96 1.16 3.92 -10.20
N ALA A 97 1.06 4.92 -11.08
CA ALA A 97 -0.19 5.63 -11.35
C ALA A 97 -1.31 4.66 -11.78
N ILE A 98 -0.99 3.65 -12.59
CA ILE A 98 -1.93 2.60 -12.95
C ILE A 98 -2.33 1.78 -11.72
N LEU A 99 -1.38 1.31 -10.90
CA LEU A 99 -1.68 0.44 -9.74
C LEU A 99 -2.61 1.09 -8.71
N ILE A 100 -2.55 2.41 -8.55
CA ILE A 100 -3.36 3.18 -7.59
C ILE A 100 -4.65 3.76 -8.19
N THR A 101 -4.90 3.56 -9.49
CA THR A 101 -6.12 4.04 -10.16
C THR A 101 -7.19 2.94 -10.17
N PRO A 102 -8.43 3.22 -9.74
CA PRO A 102 -9.54 2.27 -9.88
C PRO A 102 -9.82 1.92 -11.34
N PRO A 103 -10.29 0.69 -11.64
CA PRO A 103 -10.72 -0.34 -10.70
C PRO A 103 -9.58 -1.18 -10.08
N LEU A 104 -8.36 -1.14 -10.64
CA LEU A 104 -7.26 -1.97 -10.12
C LEU A 104 -6.91 -1.67 -8.66
N ALA A 105 -6.96 -0.40 -8.26
CA ALA A 105 -6.71 0.00 -6.87
C ALA A 105 -7.66 -0.70 -5.87
N ASP A 106 -8.92 -0.91 -6.25
CA ASP A 106 -9.92 -1.53 -5.38
C ASP A 106 -9.63 -3.02 -5.14
N CYS A 107 -8.75 -3.64 -5.93
CA CYS A 107 -8.33 -5.03 -5.75
C CYS A 107 -7.33 -5.23 -4.61
N TRP A 108 -6.58 -4.20 -4.18
CA TRP A 108 -5.46 -4.42 -3.26
C TRP A 108 -5.16 -3.29 -2.28
N ALA A 109 -5.55 -2.05 -2.62
CA ALA A 109 -5.36 -0.94 -1.73
C ALA A 109 -6.29 -1.07 -0.51
N LYS A 110 -5.89 -0.47 0.61
CA LYS A 110 -6.73 -0.36 1.80
C LYS A 110 -7.82 0.68 1.55
N THR A 111 -8.72 0.40 0.61
CA THR A 111 -9.87 1.25 0.31
C THR A 111 -11.05 0.85 1.21
N SER A 112 -12.03 1.74 1.31
CA SER A 112 -13.27 1.47 2.05
C SER A 112 -14.20 0.47 1.32
N ARG A 113 -13.83 -0.02 0.13
CA ARG A 113 -14.64 -0.91 -0.70
C ARG A 113 -13.88 -2.24 -0.90
N PRO A 114 -14.21 -3.29 -0.15
CA PRO A 114 -13.49 -4.55 -0.22
C PRO A 114 -13.96 -5.39 -1.43
N LEU A 115 -13.62 -4.96 -2.65
CA LEU A 115 -14.08 -5.57 -3.92
C LEU A 115 -13.88 -7.09 -3.93
N LEU A 116 -12.66 -7.56 -3.68
CA LEU A 116 -12.34 -8.98 -3.77
C LEU A 116 -12.90 -9.82 -2.62
N LYS A 117 -13.14 -9.21 -1.45
CA LYS A 117 -13.84 -9.91 -0.36
C LYS A 117 -15.29 -10.16 -0.76
N ASN A 118 -15.97 -9.11 -1.23
CA ASN A 118 -17.36 -9.23 -1.69
C ASN A 118 -17.46 -10.21 -2.85
N TYR A 119 -16.49 -10.21 -3.77
CA TYR A 119 -16.40 -11.18 -4.84
C TYR A 119 -16.33 -12.63 -4.33
N ALA A 120 -15.44 -12.92 -3.37
CA ALA A 120 -15.32 -14.27 -2.81
C ALA A 120 -16.62 -14.72 -2.12
N ASP A 121 -17.21 -13.85 -1.28
CA ASP A 121 -18.50 -14.11 -0.61
C ASP A 121 -19.59 -14.44 -1.68
N GLN A 122 -19.63 -13.68 -2.78
CA GLN A 122 -20.59 -13.85 -3.89
C GLN A 122 -20.37 -15.14 -4.71
N VAL A 123 -19.11 -15.56 -4.89
CA VAL A 123 -18.77 -16.85 -5.52
C VAL A 123 -19.29 -18.00 -4.67
N GLY A 124 -19.10 -17.93 -3.34
CA GLY A 124 -19.63 -18.91 -2.40
C GLY A 124 -21.16 -18.99 -2.41
N ASP A 125 -21.82 -17.83 -2.36
CA ASP A 125 -23.30 -17.74 -2.43
C ASP A 125 -23.87 -18.31 -3.75
N SER A 126 -23.08 -18.27 -4.84
CA SER A 126 -23.45 -18.81 -6.14
C SER A 126 -23.15 -20.32 -6.29
N GLY A 127 -22.62 -20.96 -5.24
CA GLY A 127 -22.24 -22.37 -5.24
C GLY A 127 -20.88 -22.67 -5.87
N GLY A 128 -20.04 -21.66 -6.07
CA GLY A 128 -18.66 -21.79 -6.54
C GLY A 128 -17.67 -22.09 -5.40
N ASP A 129 -16.38 -22.11 -5.73
CA ASP A 129 -15.30 -22.35 -4.77
C ASP A 129 -14.87 -21.03 -4.07
N GLU A 130 -15.54 -20.72 -2.96
CA GLU A 130 -15.22 -19.55 -2.12
C GLU A 130 -13.78 -19.60 -1.59
N LEU A 131 -13.29 -20.78 -1.18
CA LEU A 131 -11.97 -20.93 -0.59
C LEU A 131 -10.89 -20.59 -1.62
N ALA A 132 -11.01 -21.12 -2.84
CA ALA A 132 -10.11 -20.77 -3.92
C ALA A 132 -10.15 -19.26 -4.25
N ALA A 133 -11.33 -18.63 -4.20
CA ALA A 133 -11.45 -17.19 -4.41
C ALA A 133 -10.74 -16.37 -3.31
N ILE A 134 -10.82 -16.81 -2.05
CA ILE A 134 -10.13 -16.17 -0.92
C ILE A 134 -8.61 -16.31 -1.06
N GLU A 135 -8.12 -17.49 -1.42
CA GLU A 135 -6.68 -17.75 -1.62
C GLU A 135 -6.13 -16.87 -2.75
N LEU A 136 -6.77 -16.90 -3.92
CA LEU A 136 -6.36 -16.09 -5.08
C LEU A 136 -6.40 -14.59 -4.80
N LYS A 137 -7.34 -14.13 -3.96
CA LYS A 137 -7.38 -12.74 -3.52
C LYS A 137 -6.12 -12.38 -2.73
N GLU A 138 -5.72 -13.19 -1.75
CA GLU A 138 -4.53 -12.89 -0.94
C GLU A 138 -3.23 -12.96 -1.76
N ASP A 139 -3.16 -13.89 -2.72
CA ASP A 139 -2.06 -13.97 -3.70
C ASP A 139 -2.00 -12.71 -4.57
N LEU A 140 -3.12 -12.30 -5.17
CA LEU A 140 -3.19 -11.09 -5.98
C LEU A 140 -2.77 -9.84 -5.19
N ILE A 141 -3.26 -9.69 -3.95
CA ILE A 141 -2.88 -8.57 -3.07
C ILE A 141 -1.38 -8.58 -2.81
N SER A 142 -0.78 -9.75 -2.59
CA SER A 142 0.65 -9.89 -2.34
C SER A 142 1.47 -9.52 -3.57
N HIS A 143 1.13 -10.05 -4.74
CA HIS A 143 1.83 -9.76 -6.00
C HIS A 143 1.73 -8.29 -6.40
N LEU A 144 0.56 -7.66 -6.25
CA LEU A 144 0.41 -6.23 -6.55
C LEU A 144 1.23 -5.34 -5.60
N ARG A 145 1.36 -5.73 -4.33
CA ARG A 145 2.22 -5.01 -3.37
C ARG A 145 3.69 -5.16 -3.70
N TYR A 146 4.14 -6.37 -4.05
CA TYR A 146 5.52 -6.60 -4.46
C TYR A 146 5.84 -5.91 -5.79
N LEU A 147 4.89 -5.87 -6.72
CA LEU A 147 5.01 -5.08 -7.95
C LEU A 147 5.17 -3.57 -7.65
N ASP A 148 4.28 -2.97 -6.84
CA ASP A 148 4.41 -1.55 -6.48
C ASP A 148 5.75 -1.27 -5.80
N MET A 149 6.21 -2.17 -4.92
CA MET A 149 7.52 -2.03 -4.29
C MET A 149 8.68 -2.13 -5.26
N ALA A 150 8.68 -3.12 -6.15
CA ALA A 150 9.74 -3.31 -7.13
C ALA A 150 9.81 -2.11 -8.10
N VAL A 151 8.67 -1.58 -8.52
CA VAL A 151 8.58 -0.38 -9.36
C VAL A 151 9.02 0.87 -8.60
N TYR A 152 8.60 1.05 -7.35
CA TYR A 152 9.05 2.18 -6.52
C TYR A 152 10.57 2.18 -6.35
N ASN A 153 11.17 1.02 -6.05
CA ASN A 153 12.61 0.92 -5.88
C ASN A 153 13.36 1.27 -7.17
N ASN A 154 12.80 0.91 -8.33
CA ASN A 154 13.39 1.21 -9.64
C ASN A 154 13.55 2.70 -9.94
N VAL A 155 12.77 3.58 -9.32
CA VAL A 155 12.97 5.04 -9.40
C VAL A 155 14.38 5.44 -8.94
N PHE A 156 14.99 4.67 -8.03
CA PHE A 156 16.32 4.90 -7.47
C PHE A 156 17.35 3.86 -7.92
N ASN A 157 17.15 3.23 -9.09
CA ASN A 157 18.01 2.17 -9.58
C ASN A 157 19.49 2.61 -9.68
N PRO A 158 20.40 2.06 -8.84
CA PRO A 158 21.81 2.45 -8.83
C PRO A 158 22.56 2.00 -10.10
N ILE A 159 22.05 0.98 -10.82
CA ILE A 159 22.66 0.43 -12.04
C ILE A 159 22.75 1.50 -13.12
N ASN A 160 21.77 2.41 -13.21
CA ASN A 160 21.74 3.50 -14.18
C ASN A 160 22.93 4.45 -14.04
N THR A 161 23.53 4.54 -12.84
CA THR A 161 24.71 5.38 -12.56
C THR A 161 26.02 4.61 -12.58
N MET A 162 26.03 3.34 -12.16
CA MET A 162 27.24 2.52 -12.01
C MET A 162 27.55 1.68 -13.26
N GLY A 163 26.57 1.50 -14.15
CA GLY A 163 26.64 0.62 -15.32
C GLY A 163 26.46 -0.86 -14.96
N GLU A 164 25.97 -1.65 -15.92
CA GLU A 164 25.66 -3.07 -15.73
C GLU A 164 26.87 -3.93 -15.33
N ASN A 165 28.07 -3.56 -15.81
CA ASN A 165 29.31 -4.29 -15.51
C ASN A 165 29.72 -4.22 -14.03
N GLY A 166 29.17 -3.26 -13.27
CA GLY A 166 29.36 -3.14 -11.82
C GLY A 166 28.23 -3.76 -10.98
N ALA A 167 27.14 -4.20 -11.61
CA ALA A 167 25.97 -4.71 -10.93
C ALA A 167 26.11 -6.21 -10.62
N THR A 168 25.75 -6.61 -9.41
CA THR A 168 25.65 -8.04 -9.08
C THR A 168 24.43 -8.65 -9.79
N LYS A 169 24.45 -9.96 -10.05
CA LYS A 169 23.29 -10.67 -10.62
C LYS A 169 22.03 -10.51 -9.77
N ALA A 170 22.17 -10.47 -8.44
CA ALA A 170 21.06 -10.26 -7.52
C ALA A 170 20.45 -8.85 -7.70
N LEU A 171 21.28 -7.85 -7.94
CA LEU A 171 20.84 -6.49 -8.20
C LEU A 171 20.10 -6.40 -9.55
N ILE A 172 20.66 -6.98 -10.61
CA ILE A 172 20.01 -7.03 -11.93
C ILE A 172 18.64 -7.70 -11.82
N LYS A 173 18.56 -8.85 -11.15
CA LYS A 173 17.30 -9.55 -10.91
C LYS A 173 16.29 -8.65 -10.19
N SER A 174 16.71 -8.00 -9.10
CA SER A 174 15.82 -7.18 -8.29
C SER A 174 15.23 -5.98 -9.04
N TYR A 175 16.01 -5.34 -9.91
CA TYR A 175 15.56 -4.14 -10.62
C TYR A 175 14.86 -4.46 -11.95
N TYR A 176 15.28 -5.48 -12.68
CA TYR A 176 14.74 -5.74 -14.03
C TYR A 176 13.81 -6.95 -14.11
N GLU A 177 14.05 -8.01 -13.33
CA GLU A 177 13.27 -9.24 -13.42
C GLU A 177 12.09 -9.25 -12.45
N ASP A 178 12.29 -8.82 -11.21
CA ASP A 178 11.25 -8.87 -10.17
C ASP A 178 9.97 -8.11 -10.57
N PRO A 179 10.00 -6.87 -11.11
CA PRO A 179 8.78 -6.19 -11.58
C PRO A 179 8.04 -6.99 -12.67
N ILE A 180 8.77 -7.67 -13.55
CA ILE A 180 8.16 -8.48 -14.62
C ILE A 180 7.51 -9.74 -14.04
N ASN A 181 8.18 -10.39 -13.10
CA ASN A 181 7.70 -11.60 -12.45
C ASN A 181 6.44 -11.32 -11.63
N GLU A 182 6.45 -10.26 -10.81
CA GLU A 182 5.29 -9.87 -10.00
C GLU A 182 4.12 -9.37 -10.87
N TYR A 183 4.40 -8.69 -11.99
CA TYR A 183 3.39 -8.39 -13.00
C TYR A 183 2.73 -9.66 -13.55
N LYS A 184 3.51 -10.66 -13.97
CA LYS A 184 2.98 -11.91 -14.52
C LYS A 184 2.13 -12.67 -13.50
N ALA A 185 2.60 -12.76 -12.26
CA ALA A 185 1.87 -13.41 -11.18
C ALA A 185 0.56 -12.68 -10.85
N SER A 186 0.55 -11.34 -10.88
CA SER A 186 -0.67 -10.54 -10.71
C SER A 186 -1.69 -10.81 -11.83
N ILE A 187 -1.22 -10.91 -13.08
CA ILE A 187 -2.06 -11.24 -14.23
C ILE A 187 -2.65 -12.64 -14.10
N GLU A 188 -1.83 -13.63 -13.72
CA GLU A 188 -2.27 -15.01 -13.53
C GLU A 188 -3.33 -15.12 -12.42
N ALA A 189 -3.14 -14.42 -11.30
CA ALA A 189 -4.12 -14.39 -10.22
C ALA A 189 -5.44 -13.73 -10.66
N LEU A 190 -5.39 -12.61 -11.40
CA LEU A 190 -6.59 -11.97 -11.98
C LEU A 190 -7.32 -12.88 -12.97
N ASP A 191 -6.59 -13.53 -13.87
CA ASP A 191 -7.15 -14.46 -14.85
C ASP A 191 -7.79 -15.68 -14.15
N SER A 192 -7.18 -16.15 -13.06
CA SER A 192 -7.71 -17.26 -12.25
C SER A 192 -8.97 -16.86 -11.48
N LEU A 193 -9.00 -15.65 -10.91
CA LEU A 193 -10.21 -15.10 -10.29
C LEU A 193 -11.35 -15.03 -11.30
N ILE A 194 -11.11 -14.52 -12.52
CA ILE A 194 -12.14 -14.41 -13.57
C ILE A 194 -12.72 -15.80 -13.93
N LYS A 195 -11.87 -16.82 -14.06
CA LYS A 195 -12.29 -18.19 -14.39
C LYS A 195 -13.17 -18.84 -13.34
N LEU A 196 -13.04 -18.46 -12.06
CA LEU A 196 -13.87 -19.03 -10.99
C LEU A 196 -15.36 -18.67 -11.14
N ALA A 197 -15.67 -17.48 -11.67
CA ALA A 197 -17.05 -17.04 -11.92
C ALA A 197 -17.54 -17.39 -13.33
N ASP A 198 -16.64 -17.60 -14.28
CA ASP A 198 -16.97 -17.97 -15.67
C ASP A 198 -16.11 -19.15 -16.12
N PRO A 199 -16.52 -20.40 -15.81
CA PRO A 199 -15.75 -21.61 -16.12
C PRO A 199 -15.80 -22.02 -17.60
N SER A 200 -16.21 -21.12 -18.50
CA SER A 200 -16.41 -21.38 -19.94
C SER A 200 -15.15 -21.80 -20.68
#